data_AF-T0MIR3-F1
#
_entry.id   AF-T0MIR3-F1
#
_cell.length_a   1.000
_cell.length_b   1.000
_cell.length_c   1.000
_cell.angle_alpha   90.00
_cell.angle_beta   90.00
_cell.angle_gamma   90.00
#
_symmetry.space_group_name_H-M   'P 1'
#
loop_
_entity.id
_entity.type
_entity.pdbx_description
1 polymer ?
#
loop_
_entity_poly.entity_id
_entity_poly.type
_entity_poly.pdbx_seq_one_letter_code
_entity_poly.pdbx_strand_id
1 'polypeptide(L)'
;MLTTSKNHQCKFVQEINDRVKPDAVFDYNIAKKGVDLSDQLSAYYSCLRKTIKWYRKIIIQLICGTSLVNAWENIIDNLLSNEQICRHIPSHKHVLQSYKGSARDTRKRCKECYKNMSNKKGRAYATNNTKRVKTYCGLLWVTGDPRRRERVKLCK
;
A
#
# COMPACT_ATOMS: atom_id res chain seq x y z
N MET A 1 27.93 -26.09 5.58
CA MET A 1 27.17 -26.98 4.69
C MET A 1 26.71 -26.14 3.50
N LEU A 2 27.33 -26.30 2.33
CA LEU A 2 26.89 -25.62 1.11
C LEU A 2 25.85 -26.53 0.45
N THR A 3 24.56 -26.31 0.74
CA THR A 3 23.48 -27.01 0.05
C THR A 3 23.32 -26.39 -1.33
N THR A 4 23.75 -27.10 -2.37
CA THR A 4 23.47 -26.73 -3.76
C THR A 4 21.97 -26.86 -4.01
N SER A 5 21.24 -25.76 -3.87
CA SER A 5 19.83 -25.67 -4.25
C SER A 5 19.71 -25.85 -5.76
N LYS A 6 18.96 -26.88 -6.18
CA LYS A 6 18.78 -27.26 -7.59
C LYS A 6 17.86 -26.31 -8.37
N ASN A 7 17.30 -25.29 -7.70
CA ASN A 7 16.24 -24.42 -8.25
C ASN A 7 16.71 -23.04 -8.69
N HIS A 8 18.00 -22.68 -8.50
CA HIS A 8 18.48 -21.38 -8.97
C HIS A 8 18.76 -21.43 -10.47
N GLN A 9 18.13 -20.54 -11.22
CA GLN A 9 18.30 -20.45 -12.68
C GLN A 9 19.62 -19.73 -13.07
N CYS A 10 20.48 -19.39 -12.09
CA CYS A 10 21.75 -18.68 -12.28
C CYS A 10 21.60 -17.43 -13.18
N LYS A 11 20.50 -16.69 -13.02
CA LYS A 11 20.22 -15.48 -13.78
C LYS A 11 20.69 -14.25 -13.04
N PHE A 12 21.11 -13.24 -13.80
CA PHE A 12 21.36 -11.92 -13.27
C PHE A 12 20.05 -11.14 -13.23
N VAL A 13 19.65 -10.69 -12.05
CA VAL A 13 18.44 -9.91 -11.80
C VAL A 13 18.85 -8.47 -11.48
N GLN A 14 18.12 -7.51 -12.04
CA GLN A 14 18.41 -6.09 -11.93
C GLN A 14 17.65 -5.50 -10.73
N GLU A 15 18.36 -4.87 -9.78
CA GLU A 15 17.76 -4.15 -8.66
C GLU A 15 17.15 -2.81 -9.11
N ILE A 16 16.33 -2.21 -8.24
CA ILE A 16 15.73 -0.87 -8.40
C ILE A 16 16.78 0.24 -8.60
N ASN A 17 18.04 -0.01 -8.23
CA ASN A 17 19.17 0.93 -8.32
C ASN A 17 20.15 0.63 -9.46
N ASP A 18 19.69 -0.01 -10.54
CA ASP A 18 20.50 -0.43 -11.71
C ASP A 18 21.68 -1.38 -11.39
N ARG A 19 21.75 -1.91 -10.16
CA ARG A 19 22.76 -2.89 -9.76
C ARG A 19 22.33 -4.28 -10.18
N VAL A 20 23.22 -5.01 -10.83
CA VAL A 20 22.97 -6.36 -11.31
C VAL A 20 23.54 -7.35 -10.28
N LYS A 21 22.69 -8.22 -9.73
CA LYS A 21 23.09 -9.28 -8.79
C LYS A 21 22.54 -10.63 -9.23
N PRO A 22 23.21 -11.75 -8.90
CA PRO A 22 22.70 -13.07 -9.23
C PRO A 22 21.46 -13.40 -8.39
N ASP A 23 20.56 -14.18 -8.97
CA ASP A 23 19.30 -14.64 -8.37
C ASP A 23 19.49 -15.27 -6.98
N ALA A 24 20.56 -16.06 -6.82
CA ALA A 24 20.91 -16.68 -5.54
C ALA A 24 21.15 -15.66 -4.40
N VAL A 25 21.65 -14.45 -4.72
CA VAL A 25 21.84 -13.39 -3.73
C VAL A 25 20.50 -12.77 -3.34
N PHE A 26 19.54 -12.67 -4.28
CA PHE A 26 18.19 -12.23 -3.96
C PHE A 26 17.49 -13.23 -3.05
N ASP A 27 17.53 -14.51 -3.39
CA ASP A 27 16.93 -15.58 -2.57
C ASP A 27 17.53 -15.62 -1.17
N TYR A 28 18.86 -15.48 -1.07
CA TYR A 28 19.54 -15.37 0.22
C TYR A 28 19.06 -14.16 1.03
N ASN A 29 18.99 -12.98 0.40
CA ASN A 29 18.56 -11.76 1.07
C ASN A 29 17.09 -11.86 1.51
N ILE A 30 16.23 -12.47 0.71
CA ILE A 30 14.81 -12.72 1.04
C ILE A 30 14.73 -13.66 2.25
N ALA A 31 15.47 -14.78 2.23
CA ALA A 31 15.47 -15.75 3.31
C ALA A 31 16.05 -15.19 4.62
N LYS A 32 17.10 -14.37 4.55
CA LYS A 32 17.74 -13.77 5.73
C LYS A 32 16.89 -12.65 6.35
N LYS A 33 16.10 -11.92 5.54
CA LYS A 33 15.33 -10.75 5.97
C LYS A 33 14.42 -11.01 7.18
N GLY A 34 13.89 -12.22 7.33
CA GLY A 34 13.03 -12.56 8.46
C GLY A 34 13.74 -12.45 9.82
N VAL A 35 14.99 -12.91 9.91
CA VAL A 35 15.77 -12.84 11.15
C VAL A 35 16.09 -11.38 11.48
N ASP A 36 16.52 -10.60 10.49
CA ASP A 36 16.83 -9.19 10.67
C ASP A 36 15.59 -8.38 11.13
N LEU A 37 14.41 -8.70 10.59
CA LEU A 37 13.15 -8.07 10.97
C LEU A 37 12.73 -8.43 12.40
N SER A 38 12.83 -9.70 12.78
CA SER A 38 12.52 -10.17 14.13
C SER A 38 13.43 -9.51 15.19
N ASP A 39 14.73 -9.43 14.90
CA ASP A 39 15.71 -8.76 15.77
C ASP A 39 15.41 -7.26 15.89
N GLN A 40 15.06 -6.61 14.77
CA GLN A 40 14.66 -5.21 14.76
C GLN A 40 13.38 -4.96 15.59
N LEU A 41 12.36 -5.82 15.48
CA LEU A 41 11.13 -5.73 16.29
C LEU A 41 11.42 -5.91 17.78
N SER A 42 12.27 -6.87 18.12
CA SER A 42 12.72 -7.09 19.51
C SER A 42 13.51 -5.89 20.05
N ALA A 43 14.26 -5.18 19.21
CA ALA A 43 15.02 -3.99 19.61
C ALA A 43 14.10 -2.79 19.87
N TYR A 44 13.10 -2.56 19.00
CA TYR A 44 12.13 -1.47 19.18
C TYR A 44 11.29 -1.63 20.46
N TYR A 45 10.83 -2.84 20.74
CA TYR A 45 10.01 -3.15 21.91
C TYR A 45 10.81 -3.86 23.01
N SER A 46 12.00 -3.34 23.33
CA SER A 46 12.87 -3.97 24.32
C SER A 46 12.32 -3.86 25.75
N CYS A 47 11.99 -5.00 26.35
CA CYS A 47 11.56 -5.12 27.76
C CYS A 47 12.73 -5.29 28.74
N LEU A 48 13.97 -5.23 28.24
CA LEU A 48 15.17 -5.49 29.02
C LEU A 48 15.44 -4.35 30.02
N ARG A 49 15.58 -4.68 31.29
CA ARG A 49 15.94 -3.75 32.37
C ARG A 49 17.27 -4.17 33.01
N LYS A 50 17.96 -3.23 33.67
CA LYS A 50 19.18 -3.54 34.43
C LYS A 50 18.80 -4.54 35.54
N THR A 51 19.34 -5.74 35.45
CA THR A 51 19.10 -6.83 36.40
C THR A 51 20.44 -7.47 36.78
N ILE A 52 20.57 -7.84 38.06
CA ILE A 52 21.80 -8.44 38.59
C ILE A 52 21.90 -9.92 38.20
N LYS A 53 20.74 -10.60 38.07
CA LYS A 53 20.66 -12.03 37.82
C LYS A 53 20.48 -12.34 36.34
N TRP A 54 21.49 -12.95 35.72
CA TRP A 54 21.55 -13.21 34.27
C TRP A 54 20.37 -14.03 33.72
N TYR A 55 19.89 -15.02 34.48
CA TYR A 55 18.77 -15.86 34.03
C TYR A 55 17.47 -15.07 33.77
N ARG A 56 17.24 -13.96 34.48
CA ARG A 56 16.07 -13.09 34.26
C ARG A 56 16.12 -12.44 32.88
N LYS A 57 17.32 -12.09 32.41
CA LYS A 57 17.55 -11.53 31.08
C LYS A 57 17.15 -12.53 29.98
N ILE A 58 17.54 -13.79 30.16
CA ILE A 58 17.20 -14.89 29.21
C ILE A 58 15.69 -15.13 29.15
N ILE A 59 15.01 -15.21 30.30
CA ILE A 59 13.56 -15.42 30.36
C ILE A 59 12.81 -14.27 29.68
N ILE A 60 13.20 -13.03 29.93
CA ILE A 60 12.57 -11.85 29.29
C ILE A 60 12.81 -11.87 27.78
N GLN A 61 14.01 -12.23 27.32
CA GLN A 61 14.31 -12.34 25.89
C GLN A 61 13.46 -13.43 25.23
N LEU A 62 13.27 -14.57 25.90
CA LEU A 62 12.50 -15.70 25.38
C LEU A 62 11.00 -15.38 25.29
N ILE A 63 10.47 -14.66 26.29
CA ILE A 63 9.06 -14.24 26.28
C ILE A 63 8.85 -13.08 25.29
N CYS A 64 9.55 -11.97 25.47
CA CYS A 64 9.29 -10.74 24.69
C CYS A 64 9.91 -10.77 23.29
N GLY A 65 11.12 -11.32 23.14
CA GLY A 65 11.83 -11.34 21.86
C GLY A 65 11.36 -12.44 20.92
N THR A 66 11.03 -13.63 21.43
CA THR A 66 10.59 -14.76 20.57
C THR A 66 9.10 -15.04 20.65
N SER A 67 8.50 -15.21 21.83
CA SER A 67 7.09 -15.64 21.89
C SER A 67 6.10 -14.56 21.46
N LEU A 68 6.33 -13.31 21.88
CA LEU A 68 5.49 -12.16 21.54
C LEU A 68 5.59 -11.78 20.06
N VAL A 69 6.81 -11.74 19.50
CA VAL A 69 7.03 -11.43 18.08
C VAL A 69 6.38 -12.50 17.19
N ASN A 70 6.56 -13.78 17.51
CA ASN A 70 5.93 -14.87 16.75
C ASN A 70 4.40 -14.86 16.86
N ALA A 71 3.84 -14.55 18.04
CA ALA A 71 2.40 -14.40 18.21
C ALA A 71 1.88 -13.20 17.42
N TRP A 72 2.60 -12.08 17.44
CA TRP A 72 2.27 -10.87 16.69
C TRP A 72 2.29 -11.11 15.17
N GLU A 73 3.30 -11.80 14.65
CA GLU A 73 3.35 -12.19 13.23
C GLU A 73 2.15 -13.05 12.85
N ASN A 74 1.83 -14.10 13.62
CA ASN A 74 0.64 -14.92 13.37
C ASN A 74 -0.66 -14.11 13.44
N ILE A 75 -0.77 -13.16 14.37
CA ILE A 75 -1.97 -12.30 14.48
C ILE A 75 -2.06 -11.39 13.26
N ILE A 76 -0.96 -10.78 12.82
CA ILE A 76 -0.94 -9.96 11.60
C ILE A 76 -1.30 -10.79 10.38
N ASP A 77 -0.72 -11.98 10.21
CA ASP A 77 -1.01 -12.86 9.08
C ASP A 77 -2.48 -13.30 9.09
N ASN A 78 -3.05 -13.58 10.27
CA ASN A 78 -4.47 -13.84 10.43
C ASN A 78 -5.33 -12.61 10.14
N LEU A 79 -4.92 -11.40 10.54
CA LEU A 79 -5.66 -10.18 10.24
C LEU A 79 -5.58 -9.82 8.75
N LEU A 80 -4.43 -10.00 8.11
CA LEU A 80 -4.23 -9.80 6.67
C LEU A 80 -4.95 -10.86 5.83
N SER A 81 -5.08 -12.09 6.30
CA SER A 81 -5.85 -13.15 5.62
C SER A 81 -7.36 -13.03 5.84
N ASN A 82 -7.79 -12.58 7.02
CA ASN A 82 -9.19 -12.17 7.25
C ASN A 82 -9.54 -10.87 6.52
N GLU A 83 -8.55 -10.08 6.12
CA GLU A 83 -8.66 -9.07 5.08
C GLU A 83 -8.64 -9.67 3.66
N GLN A 84 -9.70 -10.40 3.31
CA GLN A 84 -10.35 -10.21 2.00
C GLN A 84 -10.95 -8.77 1.85
N ILE A 85 -10.43 -7.82 2.61
CA ILE A 85 -10.57 -6.36 2.51
C ILE A 85 -9.35 -5.78 1.78
N CYS A 86 -8.39 -6.57 1.28
CA CYS A 86 -7.69 -6.20 0.04
C CYS A 86 -8.63 -6.36 -1.17
N ARG A 87 -9.87 -5.84 -1.11
CA ARG A 87 -10.50 -5.37 -2.33
C ARG A 87 -9.55 -4.30 -2.83
N HIS A 88 -8.91 -4.57 -3.97
CA HIS A 88 -8.42 -3.57 -4.89
C HIS A 88 -8.79 -2.17 -4.40
N ILE A 89 -7.87 -1.44 -3.77
CA ILE A 89 -7.97 0.01 -3.88
C ILE A 89 -7.70 0.16 -5.37
N PRO A 90 -8.72 0.38 -6.23
CA PRO A 90 -8.37 0.74 -7.57
C PRO A 90 -7.64 2.05 -7.33
N SER A 91 -6.41 2.16 -7.82
CA SER A 91 -5.77 3.47 -7.96
C SER A 91 -6.58 4.24 -9.02
N HIS A 92 -7.84 4.55 -8.72
CA HIS A 92 -8.60 5.58 -9.37
C HIS A 92 -7.97 6.87 -8.86
N LYS A 93 -6.80 7.20 -9.41
CA LYS A 93 -6.32 8.58 -9.43
C LYS A 93 -7.45 9.38 -10.04
N HIS A 94 -8.26 10.00 -9.19
CA HIS A 94 -9.37 10.83 -9.61
C HIS A 94 -8.77 12.09 -10.20
N VAL A 95 -8.54 12.07 -11.51
CA VAL A 95 -7.99 13.23 -12.21
C VAL A 95 -9.12 14.25 -12.34
N LEU A 96 -8.92 15.42 -11.74
CA LEU A 96 -9.85 16.53 -11.87
C LEU A 96 -9.74 17.10 -13.29
N GLN A 97 -10.81 16.97 -14.05
CA GLN A 97 -10.95 17.55 -15.38
C GLN A 97 -11.80 18.82 -15.29
N SER A 98 -11.66 19.75 -16.24
CA SER A 98 -12.40 21.01 -16.26
C SER A 98 -13.29 21.12 -17.50
N TYR A 99 -14.44 21.78 -17.35
CA TYR A 99 -15.30 22.12 -18.49
C TYR A 99 -14.71 23.31 -19.26
N LYS A 100 -14.79 23.25 -20.61
CA LYS A 100 -14.37 24.35 -21.49
C LYS A 100 -15.34 25.52 -21.37
N GLY A 101 -14.82 26.75 -21.25
CA GLY A 101 -15.60 28.00 -21.21
C GLY A 101 -15.41 28.83 -19.93
N SER A 102 -16.21 29.90 -19.80
CA SER A 102 -16.23 30.78 -18.62
C SER A 102 -16.85 30.09 -17.41
N ALA A 103 -16.40 30.44 -16.20
CA ALA A 103 -16.89 29.83 -14.97
C ALA A 103 -18.38 30.12 -14.70
N ARG A 104 -18.91 31.24 -15.21
CA ARG A 104 -20.32 31.62 -15.06
C ARG A 104 -21.26 30.59 -15.70
N ASP A 105 -20.90 30.10 -16.89
CA ASP A 105 -21.74 29.20 -17.68
C ASP A 105 -21.43 27.72 -17.43
N THR A 106 -20.21 27.42 -16.96
CA THR A 106 -19.71 26.04 -16.86
C THR A 106 -19.76 25.44 -15.46
N ARG A 107 -19.99 26.24 -14.41
CA ARG A 107 -20.08 25.76 -13.02
C ARG A 107 -21.33 24.90 -12.81
N LYS A 108 -21.12 23.62 -12.56
CA LYS A 108 -22.17 22.63 -12.28
C LYS A 108 -21.72 21.63 -11.24
N ARG A 109 -22.66 20.86 -10.69
CA ARG A 109 -22.34 19.78 -9.74
C ARG A 109 -21.65 18.66 -10.51
N CYS A 110 -20.61 18.06 -9.95
CA CYS A 110 -20.00 16.86 -10.50
C CYS A 110 -21.02 15.70 -10.41
N LYS A 111 -21.30 15.03 -11.54
CA LYS A 111 -22.27 13.93 -11.62
C LYS A 111 -21.91 12.79 -10.66
N GLU A 112 -20.63 12.42 -10.62
CA GLU A 112 -20.13 11.32 -9.79
C GLU A 112 -20.20 11.65 -8.29
N CYS A 113 -19.76 12.85 -7.91
CA CYS A 113 -19.85 13.31 -6.51
C CYS A 113 -21.31 13.43 -6.05
N TYR A 114 -22.20 13.92 -6.91
CA TYR A 114 -23.63 13.98 -6.61
C TYR A 114 -24.23 12.58 -6.41
N LYS A 115 -23.91 11.63 -7.30
CA LYS A 115 -24.36 10.24 -7.20
C LYS A 115 -23.87 9.58 -5.92
N ASN A 116 -22.60 9.75 -5.58
CA ASN A 116 -22.02 9.18 -4.35
C ASN A 116 -22.65 9.77 -3.08
N MET A 117 -22.86 11.08 -3.03
CA MET A 117 -23.52 11.72 -1.89
C MET A 117 -24.99 11.34 -1.78
N SER A 118 -25.67 11.19 -2.92
CA SER A 118 -27.09 10.79 -2.98
C SER A 118 -27.29 9.35 -2.52
N ASN A 119 -26.40 8.44 -2.92
CA ASN A 119 -26.46 7.04 -2.51
C ASN A 119 -26.18 6.87 -1.01
N LYS A 120 -25.30 7.70 -0.44
CA LYS A 120 -24.91 7.59 0.97
C LYS A 120 -25.90 8.23 1.94
N LYS A 121 -26.47 9.39 1.59
CA LYS A 121 -27.24 10.25 2.52
C LYS A 121 -28.55 10.78 1.93
N GLY A 122 -28.94 10.31 0.75
CA GLY A 122 -30.17 10.71 0.07
C GLY A 122 -30.06 11.97 -0.79
N ARG A 123 -31.08 12.16 -1.65
CA ARG A 123 -31.12 13.21 -2.70
C ARG A 123 -31.12 14.64 -2.14
N ALA A 124 -31.90 14.88 -1.08
CA ALA A 124 -32.01 16.19 -0.45
C ALA A 124 -30.66 16.66 0.10
N TYR A 125 -29.98 15.76 0.83
CA TYR A 125 -28.65 16.00 1.38
C TYR A 125 -27.60 16.26 0.27
N ALA A 126 -27.62 15.47 -0.80
CA ALA A 126 -26.69 15.62 -1.92
C ALA A 126 -26.85 16.98 -2.62
N THR A 127 -28.09 17.45 -2.77
CA THR A 127 -28.39 18.71 -3.46
C THR A 127 -27.86 19.92 -2.70
N ASN A 128 -27.94 19.91 -1.37
CA ASN A 128 -27.49 21.01 -0.52
C ASN A 128 -25.97 21.01 -0.32
N ASN A 129 -25.34 19.83 -0.25
CA ASN A 129 -23.91 19.72 0.09
C ASN A 129 -22.96 19.64 -1.10
N THR A 130 -23.44 19.33 -2.30
CA THR A 130 -22.56 19.29 -3.48
C THR A 130 -22.36 20.68 -4.09
N LYS A 131 -21.11 21.13 -4.07
CA LYS A 131 -20.70 22.43 -4.64
C LYS A 131 -20.78 22.42 -6.17
N ARG A 132 -21.23 23.54 -6.74
CA ARG A 132 -21.15 23.79 -8.19
C ARG A 132 -19.76 24.35 -8.52
N VAL A 133 -18.96 23.56 -9.22
CA VAL A 133 -17.58 23.88 -9.57
C VAL A 133 -17.35 23.71 -11.07
N LYS A 134 -16.26 24.28 -11.60
CA LYS A 134 -15.86 24.14 -13.01
C LYS A 134 -15.20 22.79 -13.30
N THR A 135 -14.78 22.08 -12.26
CA THR A 135 -14.08 20.81 -12.33
C THR A 135 -15.01 19.62 -12.07
N TYR A 136 -14.64 18.44 -12.57
CA TYR A 136 -15.35 17.19 -12.35
C TYR A 136 -14.36 16.02 -12.25
N CYS A 137 -14.76 14.95 -11.59
CA CYS A 137 -13.95 13.73 -11.47
C CYS A 137 -13.96 13.00 -12.82
N GLY A 138 -12.82 12.97 -13.51
CA GLY A 138 -12.61 12.11 -14.68
C GLY A 138 -12.03 10.77 -14.23
N LEU A 139 -12.70 9.67 -14.56
CA LEU A 139 -12.10 8.34 -14.45
C LEU A 139 -11.17 8.13 -15.65
N LEU A 140 -9.89 7.85 -15.39
CA LEU A 140 -8.94 7.46 -16.43
C LEU A 140 -9.13 5.96 -16.66
N TRP A 141 -9.97 5.61 -17.62
CA TRP A 141 -10.04 4.24 -18.14
C TRP A 141 -8.90 4.08 -19.14
N VAL A 142 -7.85 3.32 -18.77
CA VAL A 142 -6.82 2.88 -19.71
C VAL A 142 -7.39 1.72 -20.52
N THR A 143 -8.32 2.01 -21.43
CA THR A 143 -8.61 1.19 -22.61
C THR A 143 -9.23 2.14 -23.65
N GLY A 144 -8.64 2.18 -24.85
CA GLY A 144 -8.91 3.19 -25.86
C GLY A 144 -10.36 3.18 -26.35
N ASP A 145 -11.07 4.28 -26.10
CA ASP A 145 -12.25 4.68 -26.88
C ASP A 145 -11.82 5.80 -27.86
N PRO A 146 -11.92 5.61 -29.19
CA PRO A 146 -11.42 6.56 -30.18
C PRO A 146 -12.20 7.89 -30.24
N ARG A 147 -13.28 8.07 -29.46
CA ARG A 147 -14.21 9.21 -29.61
C ARG A 147 -13.96 10.42 -28.71
N ARG A 148 -12.87 10.46 -27.93
CA ARG A 148 -12.46 11.68 -27.20
C ARG A 148 -11.05 12.12 -27.57
N ARG A 149 -10.96 12.90 -28.66
CA ARG A 149 -9.74 13.66 -29.01
C ARG A 149 -9.31 14.53 -27.83
N GLU A 150 -8.06 14.30 -27.43
CA GLU A 150 -7.35 14.89 -26.31
C GLU A 150 -7.12 16.40 -26.45
N ARG A 151 -6.94 17.04 -25.29
CA ARG A 151 -5.69 17.75 -25.02
C ARG A 151 -5.40 17.65 -23.52
N VAL A 152 -4.70 16.60 -23.13
CA VAL A 152 -4.23 16.41 -21.76
C VAL A 152 -3.04 17.36 -21.59
N LYS A 153 -3.24 18.49 -20.90
CA LYS A 153 -2.10 19.22 -20.33
C LYS A 153 -1.69 18.47 -19.06
N LEU A 154 -0.68 17.62 -19.18
CA LEU A 154 0.14 17.21 -18.04
C LEU A 154 0.84 18.48 -17.53
N CYS A 155 0.49 18.91 -16.31
CA CYS A 155 1.31 19.89 -15.62
C CYS A 155 2.45 19.15 -14.93
N LYS A 156 3.65 19.73 -15.05
CA LYS A 156 4.88 19.37 -14.32
C LYS A 156 4.66 19.30 -12.81
#